data_AF-A0A6H1NM48-F1
#
_entry.id   AF-A0A6H1NM48-F1
#
_cell.length_a   1.000
_cell.length_b   1.000
_cell.length_c   1.000
_cell.angle_alpha   90.00
_cell.angle_beta   90.00
_cell.angle_gamma   90.00
#
_symmetry.space_group_name_H-M   'P 1'
#
loop_
_entity.id
_entity.type
_entity.pdbx_description
1 polymer ?
#
loop_
_entity_poly.entity_id
_entity_poly.type
_entity_poly.pdbx_seq_one_letter_code
_entity_poly.pdbx_strand_id
1 'polypeptide(L)'
;MRRAWRSRKALKGVTQWILDWGLPMAAGVVVLSIYAARAESPSAVYRVFALLDPPPDRPLLWVASVLGWLLVPAIIGGFAGHVIAERISRVKSISSDALFRQRKMSQRLRPPGLIDDLKSYFPGTYAREDFIDAWVRVAHRNDWARAQDHWEVFVRDTMSTQQYAHLDRNECLRQAQYSGRIALLFTARLAGTCIVCERRR
;
A
#
# COMPACT_ATOMS: atom_id res chain seq x y z
N MET A 1 10.49 28.63 15.41
CA MET A 1 10.57 27.15 15.27
C MET A 1 9.22 26.48 14.99
N ARG A 2 8.15 26.67 15.78
CA ARG A 2 6.83 26.01 15.55
C ARG A 2 6.15 26.30 14.20
N ARG A 3 6.39 27.48 13.59
CA ARG A 3 5.81 27.90 12.30
C ARG A 3 6.47 27.18 11.10
N ALA A 4 7.78 27.01 11.13
CA ALA A 4 8.53 26.24 10.14
C ALA A 4 8.18 24.74 10.17
N TRP A 5 7.84 24.22 11.36
CA TRP A 5 7.38 22.84 11.53
C TRP A 5 5.97 22.60 10.95
N ARG A 6 5.09 23.60 10.98
CA ARG A 6 3.77 23.53 10.33
C ARG A 6 3.83 23.65 8.81
N SER A 7 4.77 24.42 8.26
CA SER A 7 4.95 24.50 6.79
C SER A 7 5.56 23.23 6.20
N ARG A 8 6.35 22.47 6.97
CA ARG A 8 6.87 21.15 6.55
C ARG A 8 5.77 20.13 6.30
N LYS A 9 4.68 20.13 7.08
CA LYS A 9 3.51 19.26 6.85
C LYS A 9 2.71 19.58 5.57
N ALA A 10 2.94 20.74 4.94
CA ALA A 10 2.27 21.11 3.69
C ALA A 10 3.01 20.54 2.45
N LEU A 11 4.26 20.11 2.61
CA LEU A 11 5.04 19.47 1.55
C LEU A 11 4.73 17.97 1.58
N LYS A 12 3.91 17.49 0.64
CA LYS A 12 3.55 16.08 0.55
C LYS A 12 4.77 15.18 0.35
N GLY A 13 4.88 14.17 1.21
CA GLY A 13 5.52 12.88 0.93
C GLY A 13 7.03 12.92 0.67
N VAL A 14 7.43 12.99 -0.60
CA VAL A 14 8.83 12.87 -1.06
C VAL A 14 9.68 14.02 -0.55
N THR A 15 9.22 15.26 -0.69
CA THR A 15 10.02 16.44 -0.34
C THR A 15 10.29 16.49 1.16
N GLN A 16 9.33 16.04 1.98
CA GLN A 16 9.52 15.97 3.42
C GLN A 16 10.47 14.84 3.83
N TRP A 17 10.40 13.66 3.20
CA TRP A 17 11.36 12.57 3.45
C TRP A 17 12.79 12.96 3.05
N ILE A 18 12.96 13.60 1.89
CA ILE A 18 14.27 14.11 1.44
C ILE A 18 14.82 15.10 2.46
N LEU A 19 13.99 15.99 2.99
CA LEU A 19 14.43 17.00 3.96
C LEU A 19 14.72 16.40 5.35
N ASP A 20 13.89 15.47 5.82
CA ASP A 20 13.99 14.92 7.18
C ASP A 20 15.01 13.78 7.28
N TRP A 21 15.26 13.02 6.20
CA TRP A 21 16.18 11.87 6.21
C TRP A 21 17.25 11.93 5.12
N GLY A 22 16.88 12.34 3.90
CA GLY A 22 17.85 12.43 2.79
C GLY A 22 18.97 13.45 3.06
N LEU A 23 18.63 14.65 3.52
CA LEU A 23 19.58 15.72 3.78
C LEU A 23 20.52 15.39 4.96
N PRO A 24 20.04 14.89 6.11
CA PRO A 24 20.91 14.48 7.21
C PRO A 24 21.82 13.30 6.83
N MET A 25 21.32 12.31 6.09
CA MET A 25 22.16 11.20 5.63
C MET A 25 23.22 11.68 4.65
N ALA A 26 22.86 12.51 3.67
CA ALA A 26 23.82 13.09 2.73
C ALA A 26 24.88 13.94 3.46
N ALA A 27 24.47 14.76 4.43
CA ALA A 27 25.40 15.54 5.24
C ALA A 27 26.35 14.64 6.04
N GLY A 28 25.85 13.57 6.65
CA GLY A 28 26.67 12.58 7.36
C GLY A 28 27.71 11.93 6.44
N VAL A 29 27.30 11.52 5.24
CA VAL A 29 28.20 10.95 4.23
C VAL A 29 29.25 11.96 3.79
N VAL A 30 28.87 13.21 3.53
CA VAL A 30 29.80 14.28 3.15
C VAL A 30 30.84 14.53 4.25
N VAL A 31 30.41 14.64 5.51
CA VAL A 31 31.32 14.83 6.66
C VAL A 31 32.27 13.65 6.80
N LEU A 32 31.75 12.42 6.71
CA LEU A 32 32.55 11.20 6.83
C LEU A 32 33.57 11.09 5.69
N SER A 33 33.17 11.42 4.46
CA SER A 33 34.04 11.46 3.29
C SER A 33 35.13 12.53 3.41
N ILE A 34 34.81 13.72 3.91
CA ILE A 34 35.82 14.78 4.14
C ILE A 34 36.81 14.35 5.22
N TYR A 35 36.34 13.74 6.31
CA TYR A 35 37.19 13.26 7.40
C TYR A 35 38.12 12.13 6.92
N ALA A 36 37.58 11.15 6.19
CA ALA A 36 38.37 10.06 5.61
C ALA A 36 39.38 10.56 4.55
N ALA A 37 38.99 11.52 3.71
CA ALA A 37 39.86 12.08 2.68
C ALA A 37 41.00 12.92 3.28
N ARG A 38 40.78 13.55 4.45
CA ARG A 38 41.80 14.26 5.23
C ARG A 38 42.76 13.32 5.94
N ALA A 39 42.29 12.15 6.38
CA ALA A 39 43.10 11.17 7.09
C ALA A 39 43.99 10.32 6.17
N GLU A 40 43.56 10.08 4.93
CA GLU A 40 44.33 9.33 3.93
C GLU A 40 44.52 10.11 2.63
N SER A 41 43.59 9.95 1.69
CA SER A 41 43.59 10.66 0.42
C SER A 41 42.21 10.60 -0.25
N PRO A 42 41.80 11.62 -1.03
CA PRO A 42 40.52 11.64 -1.72
C PRO A 42 40.31 10.46 -2.69
N SER A 43 41.39 9.97 -3.32
CA SER A 43 41.35 8.85 -4.27
C SER A 43 41.11 7.50 -3.58
N ALA A 44 41.66 7.29 -2.39
CA ALA A 44 41.42 6.07 -1.60
C ALA A 44 39.95 5.96 -1.15
N VAL A 45 39.37 7.07 -0.69
CA VAL A 45 37.94 7.12 -0.29
C VAL A 45 37.03 6.79 -1.47
N TYR A 46 37.28 7.39 -2.64
CA TYR A 46 36.51 7.12 -3.86
C TYR A 46 36.57 5.64 -4.26
N ARG A 47 37.75 5.03 -4.24
CA ARG A 47 37.93 3.63 -4.63
C ARG A 47 37.24 2.66 -3.67
N VAL A 48 37.29 2.91 -2.37
CA VAL A 48 36.61 2.07 -1.36
C VAL A 48 35.09 2.25 -1.41
N PHE A 49 34.60 3.49 -1.61
CA PHE A 49 33.15 3.75 -1.80
C PHE A 49 32.60 3.07 -3.06
N ALA A 50 33.39 3.02 -4.13
CA ALA A 50 33.03 2.40 -5.40
C ALA A 50 33.33 0.89 -5.44
N LEU A 51 33.81 0.28 -4.33
CA LEU A 51 34.26 -1.12 -4.25
C LEU A 51 35.30 -1.51 -5.32
N LEU A 52 36.14 -0.56 -5.74
CA LEU A 52 37.20 -0.81 -6.72
C LEU A 52 38.41 -1.53 -6.11
N ASP A 53 38.64 -1.39 -4.79
CA ASP A 53 39.71 -2.06 -4.04
C ASP A 53 39.12 -2.74 -2.78
N PRO A 54 39.68 -3.90 -2.33
CA PRO A 54 39.25 -4.56 -1.09
C PRO A 54 39.50 -3.65 0.12
N PRO A 55 38.60 -3.63 1.12
CA PRO A 55 38.78 -2.80 2.31
C PRO A 55 40.07 -3.23 3.03
N PRO A 56 41.07 -2.36 3.19
CA PRO A 56 42.28 -2.70 3.94
C PRO A 56 41.94 -2.91 5.43
N ASP A 57 42.87 -3.42 6.24
CA ASP A 57 42.75 -3.74 7.69
C ASP A 57 42.41 -2.54 8.61
N ARG A 58 41.77 -1.50 8.08
CA ARG A 58 41.45 -0.23 8.73
C ARG A 58 39.94 -0.10 8.95
N PRO A 59 39.49 -0.04 10.21
CA PRO A 59 38.05 -0.11 10.55
C PRO A 59 37.23 1.06 10.01
N LEU A 60 37.81 2.25 9.84
CA LEU A 60 37.12 3.44 9.30
C LEU A 60 36.72 3.30 7.82
N LEU A 61 37.57 2.66 7.01
CA LEU A 61 37.31 2.43 5.59
C LEU A 61 36.32 1.28 5.37
N TRP A 62 36.37 0.27 6.26
CA TRP A 62 35.36 -0.79 6.30
C TRP A 62 33.96 -0.22 6.61
N VAL A 63 33.85 0.67 7.61
CA VAL A 63 32.57 1.34 7.93
C VAL A 63 32.08 2.20 6.77
N ALA A 64 32.97 2.91 6.07
CA ALA A 64 32.61 3.69 4.87
C ALA A 64 32.10 2.80 3.72
N SER A 65 32.72 1.64 3.51
CA SER A 65 32.29 0.66 2.50
C SER A 65 30.92 0.05 2.84
N VAL A 66 30.71 -0.36 4.09
CA VAL A 66 29.41 -0.88 4.57
C VAL A 66 28.32 0.18 4.49
N LEU A 67 28.63 1.44 4.83
CA LEU A 67 27.70 2.55 4.67
C LEU A 67 27.36 2.80 3.20
N GLY A 68 28.32 2.80 2.28
CA GLY A 68 28.04 2.90 0.84
C GLY A 68 27.10 1.79 0.34
N TRP A 69 27.33 0.56 0.81
CA TRP A 69 26.51 -0.61 0.47
C TRP A 69 25.10 -0.56 1.03
N LEU A 70 24.88 0.00 2.22
CA LEU A 70 23.56 0.10 2.84
C LEU A 70 22.80 1.36 2.38
N LEU A 71 23.52 2.44 2.10
CA LEU A 71 22.94 3.73 1.76
C LEU A 71 22.29 3.70 0.38
N VAL A 72 22.94 3.10 -0.61
CA VAL A 72 22.41 3.07 -1.98
C VAL A 72 21.10 2.28 -2.07
N PRO A 73 20.99 1.05 -1.54
CA PRO A 73 19.73 0.31 -1.49
C PRO A 73 18.69 0.95 -0.57
N ALA A 74 19.08 1.60 0.53
CA ALA A 74 18.13 2.30 1.40
C ALA A 74 17.54 3.53 0.72
N ILE A 75 18.33 4.29 -0.03
CA ILE A 75 17.86 5.45 -0.82
C ILE A 75 16.96 4.96 -1.96
N ILE A 76 17.40 3.97 -2.75
CA ILE A 76 16.63 3.44 -3.88
C ILE A 76 15.35 2.76 -3.37
N GLY A 77 15.43 1.92 -2.34
CA GLY A 77 14.30 1.23 -1.74
C GLY A 77 13.32 2.19 -1.06
N GLY A 78 13.81 3.23 -0.37
CA GLY A 78 12.98 4.27 0.21
C GLY A 78 12.25 5.09 -0.85
N PHE A 79 12.92 5.46 -1.94
CA PHE A 79 12.32 6.20 -3.05
C PHE A 79 11.31 5.32 -3.81
N ALA A 80 11.65 4.06 -4.11
CA ALA A 80 10.76 3.11 -4.75
C ALA A 80 9.51 2.82 -3.90
N GLY A 81 9.68 2.56 -2.60
CA GLY A 81 8.60 2.37 -1.66
C GLY A 81 7.67 3.59 -1.58
N HIS A 82 8.24 4.80 -1.61
CA HIS A 82 7.45 6.03 -1.60
C HIS A 82 6.68 6.26 -2.91
N VAL A 83 7.33 6.06 -4.06
CA VAL A 83 6.66 6.19 -5.37
C VAL A 83 5.52 5.18 -5.49
N ILE A 84 5.71 3.95 -5.02
CA ILE A 84 4.66 2.92 -4.99
C ILE A 84 3.54 3.33 -4.04
N ALA A 85 3.86 3.78 -2.81
CA ALA A 85 2.85 4.24 -1.85
C ALA A 85 2.07 5.46 -2.36
N GLU A 86 2.72 6.40 -3.05
CA GLU A 86 2.09 7.60 -3.60
C GLU A 86 1.28 7.29 -4.87
N ARG A 87 1.71 6.32 -5.69
CA ARG A 87 0.90 5.75 -6.78
C ARG A 87 -0.36 5.10 -6.21
N ILE A 88 -0.22 4.24 -5.19
CA ILE A 88 -1.36 3.58 -4.53
C ILE A 88 -2.28 4.62 -3.89
N SER A 89 -1.73 5.66 -3.23
CA SER A 89 -2.52 6.72 -2.61
C SER A 89 -3.27 7.58 -3.63
N ARG A 90 -2.65 7.93 -4.76
CA ARG A 90 -3.32 8.63 -5.88
C ARG A 90 -4.39 7.77 -6.53
N VAL A 91 -4.16 6.45 -6.61
CA VAL A 91 -5.14 5.48 -7.09
C VAL A 91 -6.35 5.42 -6.16
N LYS A 92 -6.11 5.47 -4.84
CA LYS A 92 -7.12 5.46 -3.79
C LYS A 92 -7.88 6.79 -3.64
N SER A 93 -7.32 7.90 -4.14
CA SER A 93 -7.89 9.25 -4.01
C SER A 93 -8.69 9.72 -5.23
N ILE A 94 -8.91 8.89 -6.24
CA ILE A 94 -9.91 9.24 -7.25
C ILE A 94 -11.27 9.14 -6.59
N SER A 95 -11.91 10.29 -6.37
CA SER A 95 -13.26 10.35 -5.80
C SER A 95 -14.20 9.53 -6.66
N SER A 96 -15.15 8.84 -6.04
CA SER A 96 -16.20 8.09 -6.74
C SER A 96 -16.91 8.95 -7.81
N ASP A 97 -16.96 10.28 -7.62
CA ASP A 97 -17.44 11.26 -8.59
C ASP A 97 -16.58 11.41 -9.85
N ALA A 98 -15.25 11.30 -9.73
CA ALA A 98 -14.35 11.32 -10.88
C ALA A 98 -14.44 10.01 -11.67
N LEU A 99 -14.60 8.87 -10.99
CA LEU A 99 -14.88 7.58 -11.64
C LEU A 99 -16.27 7.57 -12.30
N PHE A 100 -17.28 8.17 -11.67
CA PHE A 100 -18.61 8.33 -12.24
C PHE A 100 -18.62 9.22 -13.50
N ARG A 101 -17.82 10.29 -13.49
CA ARG A 101 -17.63 11.17 -14.66
C ARG A 101 -16.94 10.49 -15.84
N GLN A 102 -16.15 9.44 -15.61
CA GLN A 102 -15.53 8.67 -16.70
C GLN A 102 -16.51 7.69 -17.40
N ARG A 103 -17.70 7.43 -16.83
CA ARG A 103 -18.69 6.50 -17.43
C ARG A 103 -19.48 7.11 -18.57
N LYS A 104 -19.81 6.29 -19.58
CA LYS A 104 -20.64 6.69 -20.73
C LYS A 104 -22.06 7.06 -20.28
N MET A 105 -22.72 7.98 -20.97
CA MET A 105 -24.04 8.50 -20.60
C MET A 105 -25.11 7.40 -20.48
N SER A 106 -25.08 6.41 -21.39
CA SER A 106 -25.95 5.22 -21.33
C SER A 106 -25.75 4.36 -20.08
N GLN A 107 -24.56 4.36 -19.48
CA GLN A 107 -24.24 3.62 -18.26
C GLN A 107 -24.65 4.40 -16.99
N ARG A 108 -24.78 5.73 -17.07
CA ARG A 108 -25.22 6.59 -15.97
C ARG A 108 -26.72 6.48 -15.72
N LEU A 109 -27.51 6.23 -16.78
CA LEU A 109 -28.96 6.13 -16.72
C LEU A 109 -29.48 4.75 -16.27
N ARG A 110 -28.62 3.73 -16.19
CA ARG A 110 -29.02 2.40 -15.71
C ARG A 110 -29.14 2.37 -14.19
N PRO A 111 -30.23 1.76 -13.65
CA PRO A 111 -30.39 1.62 -12.21
C PRO A 111 -29.23 0.80 -11.61
N PRO A 112 -28.85 1.06 -10.35
CA PRO A 112 -27.87 0.24 -9.65
C PRO A 112 -28.36 -1.21 -9.54
N GLY A 113 -27.47 -2.16 -9.83
CA GLY A 113 -27.67 -3.54 -9.38
C GLY A 113 -27.67 -3.60 -7.84
N LEU A 114 -28.47 -4.51 -7.29
CA LEU A 114 -28.54 -4.79 -5.85
C LEU A 114 -27.43 -5.76 -5.47
N ILE A 115 -26.73 -5.47 -4.37
CA ILE A 115 -25.78 -6.43 -3.78
C ILE A 115 -26.59 -7.63 -3.25
N ASP A 116 -26.18 -8.83 -3.64
CA ASP A 116 -26.82 -10.08 -3.21
C ASP A 116 -26.89 -10.20 -1.68
N ASP A 117 -28.03 -10.68 -1.19
CA ASP A 117 -28.21 -11.13 0.19
C ASP A 117 -27.43 -12.43 0.40
N LEU A 118 -26.60 -12.49 1.45
CA LEU A 118 -25.87 -13.69 1.85
C LEU A 118 -26.80 -14.88 2.11
N LYS A 119 -28.04 -14.65 2.56
CA LYS A 119 -29.02 -15.72 2.76
C LYS A 119 -29.37 -16.42 1.46
N SER A 120 -29.33 -15.72 0.32
CA SER A 120 -29.57 -16.33 -1.00
C SER A 120 -28.49 -17.33 -1.40
N TYR A 121 -27.36 -17.34 -0.70
CA TYR A 121 -26.28 -18.30 -0.91
C TYR A 121 -26.52 -19.62 -0.17
N PHE A 122 -27.62 -19.70 0.60
CA PHE A 122 -28.12 -20.87 1.30
C PHE A 122 -29.50 -21.22 0.69
N PRO A 123 -29.75 -22.35 -0.02
CA PRO A 123 -28.92 -23.53 -0.32
C PRO A 123 -28.22 -23.41 -1.68
N GLY A 124 -27.03 -22.80 -1.69
CA GLY A 124 -26.28 -22.52 -2.92
C GLY A 124 -25.45 -23.70 -3.42
N THR A 125 -24.57 -23.44 -4.38
CA THR A 125 -23.53 -24.42 -4.77
C THR A 125 -22.53 -24.62 -3.65
N TYR A 126 -21.81 -25.74 -3.62
CA TYR A 126 -20.77 -26.04 -2.62
C TYR A 126 -19.80 -24.86 -2.36
N ALA A 127 -19.36 -24.16 -3.41
CA ALA A 127 -18.49 -22.99 -3.28
C ALA A 127 -19.15 -21.78 -2.58
N ARG A 128 -20.46 -21.62 -2.69
CA ARG A 128 -21.22 -20.57 -2.00
C ARG A 128 -21.47 -20.95 -0.54
N GLU A 129 -21.78 -22.21 -0.27
CA GLU A 129 -21.93 -22.73 1.08
C GLU A 129 -20.62 -22.63 1.87
N ASP A 130 -19.49 -22.97 1.24
CA ASP A 130 -18.17 -22.87 1.87
C ASP A 130 -17.80 -21.41 2.24
N PHE A 131 -18.12 -20.48 1.35
CA PHE A 131 -17.98 -19.05 1.66
C PHE A 131 -18.83 -18.64 2.85
N ILE A 132 -20.08 -19.08 2.93
CA ILE A 132 -20.97 -18.74 4.04
C ILE A 132 -20.47 -19.35 5.35
N ASP A 133 -20.01 -20.60 5.36
CA ASP A 133 -19.47 -21.23 6.57
C ASP A 133 -18.21 -20.49 7.06
N ALA A 134 -17.28 -20.14 6.18
CA ALA A 134 -16.12 -19.34 6.58
C ALA A 134 -16.51 -17.91 7.02
N TRP A 135 -17.31 -17.21 6.22
CA TRP A 135 -17.59 -15.79 6.44
C TRP A 135 -18.56 -15.55 7.60
N VAL A 136 -19.69 -16.25 7.62
CA VAL A 136 -20.74 -16.03 8.61
C VAL A 136 -20.41 -16.76 9.91
N ARG A 137 -20.09 -18.05 9.83
CA ARG A 137 -19.87 -18.86 11.03
C ARG A 137 -18.50 -18.61 11.66
N VAL A 138 -17.41 -18.60 10.88
CA VAL A 138 -16.07 -18.36 11.46
C VAL A 138 -15.84 -16.88 11.74
N ALA A 139 -15.83 -16.03 10.71
CA ALA A 139 -15.42 -14.63 10.87
C ALA A 139 -16.44 -13.76 11.64
N HIS A 140 -17.73 -14.12 11.62
CA HIS A 140 -18.81 -13.36 12.28
C HIS A 140 -19.55 -14.13 13.38
N ARG A 141 -19.11 -15.35 13.74
CA ARG A 141 -19.70 -16.14 14.84
C ARG A 141 -21.23 -16.32 14.73
N ASN A 142 -21.71 -16.59 13.52
CA ASN A 142 -23.14 -16.73 13.17
C ASN A 142 -23.98 -15.45 13.27
N ASP A 143 -23.35 -14.27 13.37
CA ASP A 143 -24.05 -12.99 13.28
C ASP A 143 -24.33 -12.62 11.81
N TRP A 144 -25.49 -13.06 11.30
CA TRP A 144 -25.92 -12.84 9.93
C TRP A 144 -26.11 -11.37 9.56
N ALA A 145 -26.66 -10.57 10.48
CA ALA A 145 -26.92 -9.16 10.22
C ALA A 145 -25.60 -8.39 10.04
N ARG A 146 -24.62 -8.67 10.91
CA ARG A 146 -23.30 -8.07 10.82
C ARG A 146 -22.51 -8.59 9.60
N ALA A 147 -22.60 -9.87 9.30
CA ALA A 147 -21.96 -10.45 8.12
C ALA A 147 -22.47 -9.82 6.82
N GLN A 148 -23.79 -9.55 6.74
CA GLN A 148 -24.42 -8.87 5.61
C GLN A 148 -23.95 -7.40 5.49
N ASP A 149 -23.97 -6.63 6.58
CA ASP A 149 -23.46 -5.24 6.57
C ASP A 149 -22.01 -5.18 6.07
N HIS A 150 -21.15 -6.04 6.61
CA HIS A 150 -19.75 -6.07 6.23
C HIS A 150 -19.52 -6.56 4.80
N TRP A 151 -20.35 -7.47 4.31
CA TRP A 151 -20.35 -7.88 2.91
C TRP A 151 -20.69 -6.70 1.98
N GLU A 152 -21.75 -5.96 2.28
CA GLU A 152 -22.16 -4.80 1.49
C GLU A 152 -21.10 -3.69 1.50
N VAL A 153 -20.52 -3.41 2.66
CA VAL A 153 -19.42 -2.44 2.80
C VAL A 153 -18.22 -2.87 1.94
N PHE A 154 -17.81 -4.14 2.01
CA PHE A 154 -16.68 -4.64 1.25
C PHE A 154 -16.93 -4.55 -0.27
N VAL A 155 -18.09 -5.01 -0.74
CA VAL A 155 -18.45 -4.97 -2.16
C VAL A 155 -18.53 -3.52 -2.66
N ARG A 156 -19.17 -2.63 -1.91
CA ARG A 156 -19.27 -1.19 -2.26
C ARG A 156 -17.89 -0.54 -2.37
N ASP A 157 -17.02 -0.80 -1.39
CA ASP A 157 -15.66 -0.25 -1.39
C ASP A 157 -14.84 -0.83 -2.56
N THR A 158 -15.01 -2.12 -2.88
CA THR A 158 -14.35 -2.80 -4.00
C THR A 158 -14.79 -2.22 -5.35
N MET A 159 -16.09 -2.03 -5.55
CA MET A 159 -16.67 -1.37 -6.73
C MET A 159 -16.21 0.08 -6.92
N SER A 160 -15.75 0.72 -5.84
CA SER A 160 -15.24 2.09 -5.85
C SER A 160 -13.74 2.17 -6.17
N THR A 161 -13.07 1.04 -6.41
CA THR A 161 -11.65 1.02 -6.81
C THR A 161 -11.48 1.24 -8.31
N GLN A 162 -10.32 1.79 -8.69
CA GLN A 162 -10.00 2.06 -10.11
C GLN A 162 -10.06 0.82 -11.01
N GLN A 163 -9.74 -0.35 -10.47
CA GLN A 163 -9.74 -1.60 -11.21
C GLN A 163 -11.10 -1.87 -11.89
N TYR A 164 -12.21 -1.45 -11.28
CA TYR A 164 -13.56 -1.67 -11.81
C TYR A 164 -14.18 -0.42 -12.46
N ALA A 165 -13.43 0.68 -12.57
CA ALA A 165 -13.95 1.96 -13.05
C ALA A 165 -14.43 1.93 -14.50
N HIS A 166 -13.77 1.12 -15.34
CA HIS A 166 -14.04 0.99 -16.77
C HIS A 166 -15.19 0.02 -17.08
N LEU A 167 -15.65 -0.75 -16.10
CA LEU A 167 -16.67 -1.77 -16.29
C LEU A 167 -18.08 -1.16 -16.21
N ASP A 168 -19.02 -1.81 -16.90
CA ASP A 168 -20.44 -1.52 -16.72
C ASP A 168 -20.87 -1.77 -15.27
N ARG A 169 -21.90 -1.08 -14.79
CA ARG A 169 -22.29 -1.12 -13.37
C ARG A 169 -22.65 -2.54 -12.89
N ASN A 170 -23.32 -3.32 -13.73
CA ASN A 170 -23.70 -4.70 -13.39
C ASN A 170 -22.49 -5.64 -13.47
N GLU A 171 -21.61 -5.42 -14.44
CA GLU A 171 -20.37 -6.18 -14.58
C GLU A 171 -19.39 -5.88 -13.43
N CYS A 172 -19.27 -4.62 -13.04
CA CYS A 172 -18.54 -4.14 -11.86
C CYS A 172 -19.05 -4.85 -10.60
N LEU A 173 -20.37 -4.86 -10.38
CA LEU A 173 -21.00 -5.54 -9.25
C LEU A 173 -20.71 -7.05 -9.28
N ARG A 174 -20.95 -7.70 -10.42
CA ARG A 174 -20.72 -9.15 -10.60
C ARG A 174 -19.27 -9.54 -10.31
N GLN A 175 -18.31 -8.78 -10.85
CA GLN A 175 -16.89 -9.04 -10.62
C GLN A 175 -16.47 -8.73 -9.19
N ALA A 176 -16.97 -7.64 -8.59
CA ALA A 176 -16.68 -7.30 -7.19
C ALA A 176 -17.21 -8.36 -6.21
N GLN A 177 -18.42 -8.90 -6.46
CA GLN A 177 -18.97 -10.00 -5.67
C GLN A 177 -18.19 -11.30 -5.86
N TYR A 178 -17.74 -11.58 -7.08
CA TYR A 178 -16.93 -12.77 -7.35
C TYR A 178 -15.55 -12.70 -6.68
N SER A 179 -14.80 -11.62 -6.91
CA SER A 179 -13.48 -11.43 -6.30
C SER A 179 -13.58 -11.30 -4.78
N GLY A 180 -14.61 -10.60 -4.29
CA GLY A 180 -14.86 -10.43 -2.86
C GLY A 180 -15.08 -11.74 -2.13
N ARG A 181 -15.87 -12.66 -2.68
CA ARG A 181 -16.05 -13.99 -2.07
C ARG A 181 -14.74 -14.75 -1.94
N ILE A 182 -13.89 -14.74 -2.97
CA ILE A 182 -12.59 -15.43 -2.93
C ILE A 182 -11.67 -14.81 -1.89
N ALA A 183 -11.53 -13.48 -1.90
CA ALA A 183 -10.67 -12.77 -0.98
C ALA A 183 -11.13 -12.93 0.48
N LEU A 184 -12.42 -12.77 0.72
CA LEU A 184 -13.00 -12.88 2.05
C LEU A 184 -12.99 -14.31 2.57
N LEU A 185 -13.24 -15.32 1.73
CA LEU A 185 -13.08 -16.74 2.07
C LEU A 185 -11.67 -17.03 2.58
N PHE A 186 -10.65 -16.55 1.84
CA PHE A 186 -9.25 -16.74 2.22
C PHE A 186 -8.94 -16.10 3.57
N THR A 187 -9.37 -14.85 3.78
CA THR A 187 -9.11 -14.14 5.04
C THR A 187 -9.86 -14.74 6.22
N ALA A 188 -11.12 -15.14 6.02
CA ALA A 188 -11.92 -15.77 7.05
C ALA A 188 -11.37 -17.15 7.43
N ARG A 189 -10.86 -17.93 6.47
CA ARG A 189 -10.22 -19.23 6.73
C ARG A 189 -8.89 -19.10 7.45
N LEU A 190 -8.05 -18.13 7.08
CA LEU A 190 -6.70 -18.02 7.63
C LEU A 190 -6.64 -17.27 8.95
N ALA A 191 -7.34 -16.15 9.06
CA ALA A 191 -7.28 -15.28 10.23
C ALA A 191 -8.44 -15.55 11.20
N GLY A 192 -9.51 -16.21 10.74
CA GLY A 192 -10.73 -16.38 11.54
C GLY A 192 -11.45 -15.07 11.84
N THR A 193 -11.12 -14.00 11.13
CA THR A 193 -11.59 -12.64 11.39
C THR A 193 -12.10 -11.98 10.12
N CYS A 194 -12.94 -10.97 10.32
CA CYS A 194 -13.42 -10.11 9.25
C CYS A 194 -12.55 -8.85 9.17
N ILE A 195 -12.02 -8.55 7.98
CA ILE A 195 -11.22 -7.35 7.71
C ILE A 195 -11.98 -6.07 8.09
N VAL A 196 -13.30 -6.03 7.88
CA VAL A 196 -14.13 -4.86 8.22
C VAL A 196 -14.28 -4.72 9.74
N CYS A 197 -14.45 -5.84 10.47
CA CYS A 197 -14.45 -5.84 11.94
C CYS A 197 -13.12 -5.33 12.50
N GLU A 198 -12.00 -5.83 11.97
CA GLU A 198 -10.66 -5.45 12.45
C GLU A 198 -10.37 -3.98 12.24
N ARG A 199 -10.80 -3.41 11.10
CA ARG A 199 -10.61 -2.00 10.80
C ARG A 199 -11.46 -1.05 11.64
N ARG A 200 -12.54 -1.55 12.25
CA ARG A 200 -13.45 -0.77 13.12
C ARG A 200 -13.17 -0.95 14.62
N ARG A 201 -12.20 -1.78 14.99
CA ARG A 201 -11.68 -1.87 16.38
C ARG A 201 -10.70 -0.74 16.65
#